data_AF-A0AAW3R125-F1
#
_entry.id   AF-A0AAW3R125-F1
#
_cell.length_a   1.000
_cell.length_b   1.000
_cell.length_c   1.000
_cell.angle_alpha   90.00
_cell.angle_beta   90.00
_cell.angle_gamma   90.00
#
_symmetry.space_group_name_H-M   'P 1'
#
loop_
_entity.id
_entity.type
_entity.pdbx_description
1 polymer ?
#
loop_
_entity_poly.entity_id
_entity_poly.type
_entity_poly.pdbx_seq_one_letter_code
_entity_poly.pdbx_strand_id
1 'polypeptide(L)'
;DNVMIVVTRWYGGVQLGAGGLVRAYGGAASACLREAERIERIETVPLRFHCPFSSYAMVESKIESWRASRTECDFDAAGAWMTLAVPVEEADAITDWLRDLTRGQMDITRQD
;
A
#
# COMPACT_ATOMS: atom_id res chain seq x y z
N ASP A 1 0.11 2.83 -12.94
CA ASP A 1 -0.53 4.12 -12.64
C ASP A 1 0.19 4.78 -11.45
N ASN A 2 -0.14 6.03 -11.08
CA ASN A 2 0.54 6.85 -10.06
C ASN A 2 2.01 7.14 -10.39
N VAL A 3 2.27 7.50 -11.65
CA VAL A 3 3.61 7.86 -12.13
C VAL A 3 3.56 9.22 -12.80
N MET A 4 4.54 10.06 -12.49
CA MET A 4 4.80 11.33 -13.19
C MET A 4 6.14 11.24 -13.91
N ILE A 5 6.17 11.65 -15.19
CA ILE A 5 7.40 11.69 -16.00
C ILE A 5 7.63 13.11 -16.46
N VAL A 6 8.84 13.61 -16.25
CA VAL A 6 9.29 14.91 -16.76
C VAL A 6 10.43 14.67 -17.73
N VAL A 7 10.31 15.25 -18.93
CA VAL A 7 11.36 15.19 -19.95
C VAL A 7 11.90 16.60 -20.19
N THR A 8 13.11 16.84 -19.70
CA THR A 8 13.82 18.10 -19.95
C THR A 8 14.48 18.06 -21.32
N ARG A 9 14.18 19.05 -22.17
CA ARG A 9 14.77 19.17 -23.52
C ARG A 9 15.49 20.50 -23.67
N TRP A 10 16.70 20.43 -24.21
CA TRP A 10 17.48 21.58 -24.64
C TRP A 10 17.45 21.68 -26.18
N TYR A 11 17.30 22.89 -26.73
CA TYR A 11 17.23 23.08 -28.19
C TYR A 11 18.61 22.88 -28.84
N GLY A 12 18.68 21.98 -29.82
CA GLY A 12 19.93 21.58 -30.48
C GLY A 12 20.24 22.26 -31.81
N GLY A 13 19.60 23.40 -32.13
CA GLY A 13 19.85 24.14 -33.37
C GLY A 13 18.96 23.76 -34.56
N VAL A 14 18.23 22.65 -34.50
CA VAL A 14 17.28 22.22 -35.55
C VAL A 14 15.90 21.93 -34.96
N GLN A 15 14.84 22.41 -35.64
CA GLN A 15 13.46 22.11 -35.29
C GLN A 15 13.09 20.69 -35.71
N LEU A 16 12.47 19.95 -34.80
CA LEU A 16 12.08 18.56 -35.04
C LEU A 16 10.71 18.44 -35.73
N GLY A 17 9.94 19.53 -35.83
CA GLY A 17 8.53 19.50 -36.19
C GLY A 17 7.67 18.73 -35.18
N ALA A 18 6.35 18.77 -35.33
CA ALA A 18 5.43 18.14 -34.38
C ALA A 18 5.67 16.62 -34.22
N GLY A 19 5.79 15.90 -35.35
CA GLY A 19 6.03 14.44 -35.33
C GLY A 19 7.38 14.03 -34.75
N GLY A 20 8.41 14.87 -34.90
CA GLY A 20 9.71 14.63 -34.27
C GLY A 20 9.68 14.85 -32.76
N LEU A 21 8.94 15.85 -32.29
CA LEU A 21 8.75 16.09 -30.84
C LEU A 21 7.99 14.95 -30.17
N VAL A 22 6.88 14.50 -30.77
CA VAL A 22 6.10 13.37 -30.24
C VAL A 22 6.98 12.13 -30.06
N ARG A 23 7.79 11.79 -31.06
CA ARG A 23 8.72 10.65 -30.98
C ARG A 23 9.82 10.85 -29.94
N ALA A 24 10.39 12.05 -29.85
CA ALA A 24 11.47 12.33 -28.89
C ALA A 24 10.99 12.24 -27.44
N TYR A 25 9.88 12.93 -27.10
CA TYR A 25 9.34 12.93 -25.74
C TYR A 25 8.77 11.57 -25.35
N GLY A 26 7.93 10.98 -26.21
CA GLY A 26 7.35 9.65 -25.96
C GLY A 26 8.42 8.56 -25.89
N GLY A 27 9.45 8.64 -26.74
CA GLY A 27 10.58 7.72 -26.72
C GLY A 27 11.39 7.80 -25.43
N ALA A 28 11.72 9.00 -24.97
CA ALA A 28 12.45 9.21 -23.71
C ALA A 28 11.65 8.72 -22.49
N ALA A 29 10.36 9.07 -22.42
CA ALA A 29 9.47 8.59 -21.35
C ALA A 29 9.33 7.07 -21.36
N SER A 30 9.18 6.46 -22.54
CA SER A 30 9.08 5.01 -22.69
C SER A 30 10.36 4.27 -22.29
N ALA A 31 11.53 4.83 -22.62
CA ALA A 31 12.81 4.27 -22.19
C ALA A 31 12.94 4.29 -20.66
N CYS A 32 12.63 5.44 -20.04
CA CYS A 32 12.63 5.57 -18.59
C CYS A 32 11.70 4.53 -17.91
N LEU A 33 10.47 4.35 -18.42
CA LEU A 33 9.54 3.37 -17.87
C LEU A 33 9.97 1.91 -18.05
N ARG A 34 10.73 1.58 -19.10
CA ARG A 34 11.24 0.21 -19.29
C ARG A 34 12.31 -0.16 -18.27
N GLU A 35 13.12 0.82 -17.88
CA GLU A 35 14.25 0.62 -16.96
C GLU A 35 13.86 0.82 -15.49
N ALA A 36 12.77 1.57 -15.23
CA ALA A 36 12.28 1.78 -13.88
C ALA A 36 11.84 0.47 -13.20
N GLU A 37 12.27 0.30 -11.95
CA GLU A 37 11.73 -0.73 -11.08
C GLU A 37 10.23 -0.51 -10.87
N ARG A 38 9.46 -1.61 -10.90
CA ARG A 38 8.01 -1.59 -10.70
C ARG A 38 7.69 -2.40 -9.47
N ILE A 39 6.99 -1.77 -8.54
CA ILE A 39 6.39 -2.45 -7.40
C ILE A 39 4.91 -2.70 -7.69
N GLU A 40 4.39 -3.79 -7.14
CA GLU A 40 2.96 -4.07 -7.20
C GLU A 40 2.21 -3.02 -6.38
N ARG A 41 1.12 -2.48 -6.96
CA ARG A 41 0.20 -1.63 -6.23
C ARG A 41 -0.95 -2.51 -5.74
N ILE A 42 -0.94 -2.81 -4.45
CA ILE A 42 -1.98 -3.58 -3.77
C ILE A 42 -2.99 -2.58 -3.21
N GLU A 43 -4.26 -2.75 -3.58
CA GLU A 43 -5.35 -1.99 -2.95
C GLU A 43 -5.58 -2.52 -1.53
N THR A 44 -5.63 -1.61 -0.57
CA THR A 44 -5.78 -1.94 0.84
C THR A 44 -6.98 -1.25 1.45
N VAL A 45 -7.55 -1.88 2.48
CA VAL A 45 -8.60 -1.34 3.33
C VAL A 45 -8.11 -1.30 4.77
N PRO A 46 -8.50 -0.27 5.55
CA PRO A 46 -8.11 -0.18 6.95
C PRO A 46 -9.00 -1.09 7.83
N LEU A 47 -8.36 -1.97 8.59
CA LEU A 47 -8.99 -2.73 9.69
C LEU A 47 -8.54 -2.13 11.01
N ARG A 48 -9.50 -1.62 11.79
CA ARG A 48 -9.25 -1.05 13.11
C ARG A 48 -9.83 -1.93 14.21
N PHE A 49 -9.04 -2.20 15.24
CA PHE A 49 -9.45 -3.03 16.37
C PHE A 49 -8.61 -2.72 17.62
N HIS A 50 -9.12 -3.12 18.79
CA HIS A 50 -8.35 -3.14 20.04
C HIS A 50 -7.75 -4.53 20.27
N CYS A 51 -6.43 -4.62 20.28
CA CYS A 51 -5.68 -5.85 20.52
C CYS A 51 -5.18 -5.92 21.96
N PRO A 52 -5.65 -6.89 22.76
CA PRO A 52 -5.10 -7.13 24.09
C PRO A 52 -3.60 -7.46 24.03
N PHE A 53 -2.85 -7.08 25.06
CA PHE A 53 -1.41 -7.39 25.14
C PHE A 53 -1.08 -8.88 25.03
N SER A 54 -1.98 -9.75 25.50
CA SER A 54 -1.83 -11.21 25.41
C SER A 54 -1.78 -11.73 23.97
N SER A 55 -2.42 -11.02 23.03
CA SER A 55 -2.50 -11.40 21.62
C SER A 55 -1.60 -10.54 20.71
N TYR A 56 -1.09 -9.41 21.23
CA TYR A 56 -0.34 -8.41 20.45
C TYR A 56 0.85 -9.00 19.71
N ALA A 57 1.74 -9.74 20.39
CA ALA A 57 2.94 -10.31 19.76
C ALA A 57 2.59 -11.29 18.62
N MET A 58 1.49 -12.02 18.76
CA MET A 58 1.02 -12.97 17.75
C MET A 58 0.44 -12.25 16.54
N VAL A 59 -0.38 -11.21 16.75
CA VAL A 59 -0.88 -10.34 15.68
C VAL A 59 0.28 -9.70 14.93
N GLU A 60 1.25 -9.11 15.64
CA GLU A 60 2.45 -8.50 15.05
C GLU A 60 3.21 -9.47 14.14
N SER A 61 3.43 -10.70 14.59
CA SER A 61 4.12 -11.73 13.78
C SER A 61 3.40 -12.12 12.48
N LYS A 62 2.10 -11.81 12.37
CA LYS A 62 1.27 -12.17 11.20
C LYS A 62 1.15 -11.06 10.17
N ILE A 63 1.39 -9.80 10.56
CA ILE A 63 1.21 -8.62 9.69
C ILE A 63 1.93 -8.80 8.36
N GLU A 64 3.20 -9.22 8.38
CA GLU A 64 3.99 -9.42 7.16
C GLU A 64 3.44 -10.55 6.28
N SER A 65 3.01 -11.67 6.90
CA SER A 65 2.46 -12.81 6.16
C SER A 65 1.12 -12.51 5.48
N TRP A 66 0.39 -11.52 5.98
CA TRP A 66 -0.84 -10.98 5.40
C TRP A 66 -0.60 -9.91 4.36
N ARG A 67 0.66 -9.58 4.07
CA ARG A 67 1.06 -8.47 3.21
C ARG A 67 0.41 -7.14 3.67
N ALA A 68 0.11 -7.05 4.96
CA ALA A 68 -0.51 -5.92 5.59
C ALA A 68 0.55 -4.98 6.15
N SER A 69 0.16 -3.75 6.46
CA SER A 69 1.03 -2.78 7.13
C SER A 69 0.28 -2.09 8.26
N ARG A 70 0.99 -1.78 9.35
CA ARG A 70 0.42 -1.01 10.46
C ARG A 70 0.49 0.48 10.14
N THR A 71 -0.65 1.14 10.15
CA THR A 71 -0.77 2.58 9.88
C THR A 71 -0.86 3.39 11.16
N GLU A 72 -1.52 2.86 12.20
CA GLU A 72 -1.65 3.49 13.51
C GLU A 72 -1.49 2.46 14.64
N CYS A 73 -1.00 2.90 15.79
CA CYS A 73 -0.88 2.08 17.00
C CYS A 73 -0.83 2.96 18.25
N ASP A 74 -1.88 2.90 19.06
CA ASP A 74 -1.99 3.63 20.32
C ASP A 74 -2.23 2.67 21.48
N PHE A 75 -1.42 2.77 22.53
CA PHE A 75 -1.52 1.89 23.69
C PHE A 75 -2.40 2.49 24.78
N ASP A 76 -3.16 1.64 25.44
CA ASP A 76 -3.89 1.95 26.66
C ASP A 76 -3.58 0.94 27.78
N ALA A 77 -4.35 0.99 28.87
CA ALA A 77 -4.15 0.12 30.03
C ALA A 77 -4.44 -1.37 29.75
N ALA A 78 -5.21 -1.69 28.69
CA ALA A 78 -5.70 -3.03 28.39
C ALA A 78 -5.05 -3.63 27.12
N GLY A 79 -4.46 -2.82 26.24
CA GLY A 79 -3.86 -3.29 25.00
C GLY A 79 -3.46 -2.16 24.06
N ALA A 80 -3.59 -2.42 22.76
CA ALA A 80 -3.27 -1.48 21.70
C ALA A 80 -4.45 -1.32 20.73
N TRP A 81 -4.89 -0.10 20.49
CA TRP A 81 -5.70 0.24 19.33
C TRP A 81 -4.80 0.22 18.09
N MET A 82 -5.07 -0.69 17.16
CA MET A 82 -4.30 -0.87 15.93
C MET A 82 -5.17 -0.55 14.71
N THR A 83 -4.57 0.09 13.72
CA THR A 83 -5.13 0.22 12.37
C THR A 83 -4.19 -0.44 11.37
N LEU A 84 -4.63 -1.52 10.74
CA LEU A 84 -3.88 -2.25 9.71
C LEU A 84 -4.42 -1.88 8.33
N ALA A 85 -3.55 -1.46 7.41
CA ALA A 85 -3.85 -1.44 5.98
C ALA A 85 -3.65 -2.86 5.43
N VAL A 86 -4.75 -3.50 5.08
CA VAL A 86 -4.82 -4.92 4.70
C VAL A 86 -5.22 -5.05 3.24
N PRO A 87 -4.62 -5.94 2.44
CA PRO A 87 -5.08 -6.19 1.07
C PRO A 87 -6.59 -6.48 1.03
N VAL A 88 -7.32 -5.87 0.10
CA VAL A 88 -8.79 -6.05 -0.02
C VAL A 88 -9.16 -7.54 -0.09
N GLU A 89 -8.36 -8.33 -0.81
CA GLU A 89 -8.57 -9.77 -1.01
C GLU A 89 -8.38 -10.60 0.28
N GLU A 90 -7.57 -10.12 1.22
CA GLU A 90 -7.30 -10.82 2.49
C GLU A 90 -8.16 -10.30 3.67
N ALA A 91 -8.88 -9.19 3.47
CA ALA A 91 -9.58 -8.49 4.54
C ALA A 91 -10.58 -9.36 5.29
N ASP A 92 -11.36 -10.21 4.60
CA ASP A 92 -12.32 -11.13 5.21
C ASP A 92 -11.59 -12.20 6.04
N ALA A 93 -10.60 -12.87 5.45
CA ALA A 93 -9.84 -13.94 6.10
C ALA A 93 -9.10 -13.46 7.37
N ILE A 94 -8.55 -12.25 7.34
CA ILE A 94 -7.86 -11.65 8.48
C ILE A 94 -8.85 -11.23 9.56
N THR A 95 -10.01 -10.71 9.18
CA THR A 95 -11.09 -10.40 10.13
C THR A 95 -11.55 -11.65 10.87
N ASP A 96 -11.75 -12.76 10.16
CA ASP A 96 -12.14 -14.03 10.76
C ASP A 96 -11.06 -14.57 11.69
N TRP A 97 -9.80 -14.51 11.27
CA TRP A 97 -8.67 -14.95 12.08
C TRP A 97 -8.55 -14.14 13.39
N LEU A 98 -8.70 -12.81 13.33
CA LEU A 98 -8.67 -11.93 14.50
C LEU A 98 -9.84 -12.19 15.46
N ARG A 99 -11.03 -12.49 14.92
CA ARG A 99 -12.19 -12.90 15.74
C ARG A 99 -11.94 -14.22 16.45
N ASP A 100 -11.43 -15.23 15.74
CA ASP A 100 -11.12 -16.54 16.32
C ASP A 100 -10.07 -16.44 17.43
N LEU A 101 -9.06 -15.59 17.22
CA LEU A 101 -7.98 -15.35 18.18
C LEU A 101 -8.48 -14.92 19.56
N THR A 102 -9.55 -14.13 19.57
CA THR A 102 -10.10 -13.53 20.79
C THR A 102 -11.45 -14.11 21.17
N ARG A 103 -11.84 -15.24 20.57
CA ARG A 103 -13.15 -15.89 20.78
C ARG A 103 -14.30 -14.90 20.57
N GLY A 104 -14.16 -13.99 19.61
CA GLY A 104 -15.14 -12.97 19.23
C GLY A 104 -15.19 -11.73 20.12
N GLN A 105 -14.20 -11.52 21.01
CA GLN A 105 -14.20 -10.36 21.92
C GLN A 105 -13.64 -9.07 21.30
N MET A 106 -12.96 -9.15 20.14
CA MET A 106 -12.48 -7.97 19.42
C MET A 106 -13.58 -7.38 18.55
N ASP A 107 -13.90 -6.11 18.78
CA ASP A 107 -14.66 -5.31 17.83
C ASP A 107 -13.72 -4.85 16.71
N ILE A 108 -14.04 -5.23 15.47
CA ILE A 108 -13.22 -4.97 14.28
C ILE A 108 -14.07 -4.14 13.34
N THR A 109 -13.62 -2.91 13.11
CA THR A 109 -14.28 -1.96 12.21
C THR A 109 -13.46 -1.82 10.94
N ARG A 110 -14.13 -1.95 9.78
CA ARG A 110 -13.59 -1.45 8.51
C ARG A 110 -13.83 0.05 8.49
N GLN A 111 -12.78 0.83 8.38
CA GLN A 111 -12.95 2.26 8.10
C GLN A 111 -13.04 2.43 6.58
N ASP A 112 -13.97 3.26 6.11
CA ASP A 112 -14.09 3.62 4.69
C ASP A 112 -13.15 4.78 4.34
#